data_AF-A0A7J4ISP5-F1
#
_entry.id   AF-A0A7J4ISP5-F1
#
_cell.length_a   1.000
_cell.length_b   1.000
_cell.length_c   1.000
_cell.angle_alpha   90.00
_cell.angle_beta   90.00
_cell.angle_gamma   90.00
#
_symmetry.space_group_name_H-M   'P 1'
#
loop_
_entity.id
_entity.type
_entity.pdbx_description
1 polymer ?
#
loop_
_entity_poly.entity_id
_entity_poly.type
_entity_poly.pdbx_seq_one_letter_code
_entity_poly.pdbx_strand_id
1 'polypeptide(L)' 'MKFQRAASTGGPSSSIGIMRFFDTDTGGPKMSPEFVVVVSAVIVLVILLVQFLG' A
#
# COMPACT_ATOMS: atom_id res chain seq x y z
N MET A 1 -41.75 22.87 6.51
CA MET A 1 -41.63 21.53 7.13
C MET A 1 -40.18 21.09 6.99
N LYS A 2 -39.51 20.77 8.11
CA LYS A 2 -38.06 20.51 8.20
C LYS A 2 -37.71 19.14 7.60
N PHE A 3 -36.68 19.09 6.75
CA PHE A 3 -36.10 17.84 6.27
C PHE A 3 -35.35 17.15 7.41
N GLN A 4 -35.91 16.04 7.90
CA GLN A 4 -35.30 15.21 8.94
C GLN A 4 -34.49 14.10 8.25
N ARG A 5 -33.17 14.23 8.29
CA ARG A 5 -32.22 13.22 7.79
C ARG A 5 -32.13 12.12 8.85
N ALA A 6 -32.77 10.98 8.60
CA ALA A 6 -32.72 9.82 9.51
C ALA A 6 -32.49 8.54 8.70
N ALA A 7 -31.22 8.16 8.59
CA ALA A 7 -30.80 6.77 8.46
C ALA A 7 -29.34 6.71 8.91
N SER A 8 -29.14 6.84 10.22
CA SER A 8 -27.91 6.38 10.87
C SER A 8 -27.88 4.85 10.74
N THR A 9 -27.43 4.36 9.60
CA THR A 9 -27.03 2.96 9.45
C THR A 9 -25.80 2.77 10.31
N GLY A 10 -26.01 2.27 11.52
CA GLY A 10 -24.94 1.81 12.40
C GLY A 10 -24.20 0.68 11.72
N GLY A 11 -23.12 1.00 11.00
CA GLY A 11 -22.02 0.07 10.86
C GLY A 11 -21.46 -0.20 12.26
N PRO A 12 -21.04 -1.44 12.55
CA PRO A 12 -20.59 -1.81 13.88
C PRO A 12 -19.51 -0.84 14.35
N SER A 13 -19.58 -0.49 15.64
CA SER A 13 -18.63 0.37 16.34
C SER A 13 -17.26 -0.30 16.47
N SER A 14 -16.64 -0.66 15.34
CA SER A 14 -15.25 -1.09 15.21
C SER A 14 -14.27 0.10 15.28
N SER A 15 -14.75 1.29 15.63
CA SER A 15 -13.98 2.52 15.80
C SER A 15 -13.40 2.73 17.21
N ILE A 16 -13.62 1.80 18.15
CA ILE A 16 -13.06 1.85 19.51
C ILE A 16 -12.39 0.49 19.78
N GLY A 17 -11.06 0.40 19.62
CA GLY A 17 -10.29 -0.73 20.16
C GLY A 17 -9.23 -1.34 19.24
N ILE A 18 -9.37 -1.25 17.92
CA ILE A 18 -8.26 -1.56 17.01
C ILE A 18 -7.63 -0.23 16.62
N MET A 19 -6.74 0.27 17.49
CA MET A 19 -5.74 1.26 17.07
C MET A 19 -5.17 0.75 15.75
N ARG A 20 -5.40 1.47 14.66
CA ARG A 20 -4.96 1.03 13.34
C ARG A 20 -3.45 1.04 13.41
N PHE A 21 -2.84 -0.10 13.72
CA PHE A 21 -1.40 -0.33 13.62
C PHE A 21 -0.89 -0.19 12.16
N PHE A 22 -1.78 0.16 11.23
CA PHE A 22 -1.49 0.66 9.90
C PHE A 22 -0.99 2.12 9.89
N ASP A 23 -1.21 2.88 10.96
CA ASP A 23 -0.73 4.27 11.13
C ASP A 23 0.57 4.33 11.97
N THR A 24 1.18 3.19 12.29
CA THR A 24 2.59 3.19 12.68
C THR A 24 3.37 3.50 11.42
N ASP A 25 3.75 4.77 11.23
CA ASP A 25 4.73 5.17 10.24
C ASP A 25 5.98 4.30 10.44
N THR A 26 6.13 3.29 9.60
CA THR A 26 7.38 2.58 9.46
C THR A 26 8.38 3.61 8.96
N GLY A 27 9.24 4.10 9.85
CA GLY A 27 10.26 5.12 9.57
C GLY A 27 11.34 4.70 8.58
N GLY A 28 11.08 3.66 7.79
CA GLY A 28 11.93 3.23 6.70
C GLY A 28 11.71 4.10 5.45
N PRO A 29 12.72 4.18 4.57
CA PRO A 29 12.56 4.85 3.28
C PRO A 29 11.40 4.21 2.51
N LYS A 30 10.35 4.99 2.24
CA LYS A 30 9.20 4.58 1.43
C LYS A 30 9.67 4.54 -0.04
N MET A 31 9.97 3.35 -0.53
CA MET A 31 10.24 3.14 -1.96
C MET A 31 8.92 3.12 -2.73
N SER A 32 8.87 3.83 -3.85
CA SER A 32 7.70 3.78 -4.71
C SER A 32 7.58 2.40 -5.36
N PRO A 33 6.36 1.85 -5.53
CA PRO A 33 6.18 0.54 -6.17
C PRO A 33 6.81 0.48 -7.57
N GLU A 34 6.78 1.59 -8.31
CA GLU A 34 7.36 1.69 -9.65
C GLU A 34 8.88 1.51 -9.61
N PHE A 35 9.56 2.04 -8.59
CA PHE A 35 11.00 1.89 -8.42
C PHE A 35 11.40 0.43 -8.25
N VAL A 36 10.65 -0.34 -7.46
CA VAL A 36 10.93 -1.78 -7.22
C VAL A 36 10.78 -2.58 -8.51
N VAL A 37 9.75 -2.28 -9.31
CA VAL A 37 9.50 -2.95 -10.60
C VAL A 37 10.63 -2.66 -11.59
N VAL A 38 11.07 -1.39 -11.68
CA VAL A 38 12.16 -1.03 -12.59
C VAL A 38 13.47 -1.70 -12.19
N VAL A 39 13.85 -1.65 -10.90
CA VAL A 39 15.10 -2.26 -10.42
C VAL A 39 15.11 -3.77 -10.67
N SER A 40 14.00 -4.45 -10.38
CA SER A 40 13.89 -5.89 -10.62
C SER A 40 14.02 -6.24 -12.11
N ALA A 41 13.38 -5.49 -13.01
CA ALA A 41 13.50 -5.69 -14.45
C ALA A 41 14.95 -5.48 -14.95
N VAL A 42 15.65 -4.46 -14.43
CA VAL A 42 17.06 -4.20 -14.77
C VAL A 42 17.94 -5.36 -14.34
N ILE A 43 17.77 -5.88 -13.12
CA ILE A 43 18.55 -7.02 -12.63
C ILE A 43 18.36 -8.25 -13.53
N VAL A 44 17.11 -8.55 -13.90
CA VAL A 44 16.82 -9.67 -14.82
C VAL A 44 17.53 -9.48 -16.16
N LEU A 45 17.46 -8.27 -16.75
CA LEU A 45 18.15 -7.99 -18.02
C LEU A 45 19.67 -8.18 -17.92
N VAL A 46 20.29 -7.73 -16.82
CA VAL A 46 21.73 -7.93 -16.60
C VAL A 46 22.08 -9.41 -16.53
N ILE A 47 21.29 -10.20 -15.79
CA ILE A 47 21.50 -11.65 -15.68
C ILE A 47 21.39 -12.31 -17.06
N LEU A 48 20.37 -11.95 -17.84
CA LEU A 48 20.20 -12.48 -19.19
C LEU A 48 21.37 -12.09 -20.09
N LEU A 49 21.82 -10.83 -20.07
CA LEU A 49 22.96 -10.40 -20.87
C LEU A 49 24.23 -11.17 -20.51
N VAL A 50 24.50 -11.38 -19.22
CA VAL A 50 25.65 -12.17 -18.78
C VAL A 50 25.51 -13.63 -19.23
N GLN A 51 24.33 -14.22 -19.12
CA GLN A 51 24.07 -15.62 -19.47
C GLN A 51 24.14 -15.90 -20.98
N PHE A 52 23.80 -14.91 -21.81
CA PHE A 52 23.80 -15.05 -23.28
C PHE A 52 25.11 -14.59 -23.92
N LEU A 53 25.86 -13.69 -23.27
CA LEU A 53 27.13 -13.17 -23.80
C LEU A 53 28.36 -13.90 -23.24
N GLY A 54 28.26 -14.52 -22.06
CA GLY A 54 29.27 -15.39 -21.47
C GLY A 54 29.05 -16.85 -21.83
#